data_AF-A0A0P6YST8-F1
#
_entry.id   AF-A0A0P6YST8-F1
#
_cell.length_a   1.000
_cell.length_b   1.000
_cell.length_c   1.000
_cell.angle_alpha   90.00
_cell.angle_beta   90.00
_cell.angle_gamma   90.00
#
_symmetry.space_group_name_H-M   'P 1'
#
loop_
_entity.id
_entity.type
_entity.pdbx_description
1 polymer ?
#
loop_
_entity_poly.entity_id
_entity_poly.type
_entity_poly.pdbx_seq_one_letter_code
_entity_poly.pdbx_strand_id
1 'polypeptide(L)'
;MLKKFAFQIIPIQIFLFVFWFKNGFVDKVMGVVLGFITPDTAYSGDTWAGWKGYIVGTWDKSQIGHALLSPTFDFMFPILIALQCVPFLLVIRSVFAGEFMSGKERPWLLYAAFASLFVTSCMAFTQTITGASDGQYLWQLIGFGMVAIMYLRNEQGK
;
A
#
# COMPACT_ATOMS: atom_id res chain seq x y z
N MET A 1 5.20 -35.22 -4.07
CA MET A 1 6.24 -34.32 -4.60
C MET A 1 5.77 -32.87 -4.43
N LEU A 2 5.71 -32.37 -3.19
CA LEU A 2 5.23 -31.01 -2.83
C LEU A 2 6.39 -30.02 -2.55
N LYS A 3 7.64 -30.48 -2.68
CA LYS A 3 8.88 -29.73 -2.34
C LYS A 3 9.23 -28.57 -3.29
N LYS A 4 8.30 -28.16 -4.17
CA LYS A 4 8.56 -27.09 -5.16
C LYS A 4 8.07 -25.72 -4.70
N PHE A 5 7.18 -25.65 -3.73
CA PHE A 5 6.62 -24.38 -3.23
C PHE A 5 7.32 -23.94 -1.95
N ALA A 6 7.71 -22.67 -1.89
CA ALA A 6 8.20 -22.01 -0.70
C ALA A 6 7.01 -21.53 0.16
N PHE A 7 6.39 -22.46 0.91
CA PHE A 7 5.27 -22.17 1.81
C PHE A 7 5.59 -21.11 2.88
N GLN A 8 6.89 -20.90 3.14
CA GLN A 8 7.42 -19.80 3.95
C GLN A 8 7.06 -18.42 3.38
N ILE A 9 7.10 -18.28 2.06
CA ILE A 9 7.05 -17.01 1.34
C ILE A 9 5.63 -16.68 0.86
N ILE A 10 4.86 -17.71 0.50
CA ILE A 10 3.50 -17.57 -0.03
C ILE A 10 2.62 -16.66 0.85
N PRO A 11 2.61 -16.75 2.20
CA PRO A 11 1.81 -15.86 3.03
C PRO A 11 2.15 -14.38 2.87
N ILE A 12 3.45 -14.04 2.77
CA ILE A 12 3.89 -12.66 2.56
C ILE A 12 3.44 -12.16 1.19
N GLN A 13 3.60 -12.99 0.16
CA GLN A 13 3.18 -12.64 -1.19
C GLN A 13 1.66 -12.44 -1.29
N ILE A 14 0.86 -13.32 -0.67
CA ILE A 14 -0.61 -13.18 -0.60
C ILE A 14 -0.99 -11.91 0.15
N PHE A 15 -0.38 -11.66 1.32
CA PHE A 15 -0.68 -10.48 2.12
C PHE A 15 -0.40 -9.20 1.33
N LEU A 16 0.81 -9.06 0.78
CA LEU A 16 1.18 -7.87 0.01
C LEU A 16 0.31 -7.72 -1.24
N PHE A 17 -0.04 -8.82 -1.91
CA PHE A 17 -0.94 -8.78 -3.05
C PHE A 17 -2.31 -8.24 -2.65
N VAL A 18 -2.99 -8.89 -1.70
CA VAL A 18 -4.37 -8.55 -1.32
C VAL A 18 -4.43 -7.15 -0.74
N PHE A 19 -3.47 -6.79 0.12
CA PHE A 19 -3.42 -5.49 0.76
C PHE A 19 -3.30 -4.36 -0.27
N TRP A 20 -2.36 -4.44 -1.22
CA TRP A 20 -2.16 -3.37 -2.21
C TRP A 20 -3.13 -3.45 -3.39
N PHE A 21 -3.64 -4.63 -3.71
CA PHE A 21 -4.73 -4.78 -4.67
C PHE A 21 -5.97 -4.06 -4.18
N LYS A 22 -6.42 -4.34 -2.95
CA LYS A 22 -7.58 -3.65 -2.37
C LYS A 22 -7.25 -2.18 -2.16
N ASN A 23 -6.26 -1.88 -1.33
CA ASN A 23 -6.06 -0.51 -0.86
C ASN A 23 -5.46 0.37 -1.94
N GLY A 24 -4.53 -0.08 -2.78
CA GLY A 24 -3.93 0.77 -3.81
C GLY A 24 -4.75 0.81 -5.10
N PHE A 25 -5.11 -0.38 -5.62
CA PHE A 25 -5.69 -0.47 -6.96
C PHE A 25 -7.22 -0.34 -6.97
N VAL A 26 -7.94 -1.17 -6.22
CA VAL A 26 -9.42 -1.15 -6.23
C VAL A 26 -9.94 0.17 -5.66
N ASP A 27 -9.58 0.51 -4.43
CA ASP A 27 -10.20 1.66 -3.77
C ASP A 27 -9.77 3.00 -4.40
N LYS A 28 -8.52 3.14 -4.89
CA LYS A 28 -8.02 4.43 -5.41
C LYS A 28 -8.00 4.50 -6.92
N VAL A 29 -7.55 3.47 -7.65
CA VAL A 29 -7.53 3.56 -9.12
C VAL A 29 -8.95 3.34 -9.65
N MET A 30 -9.54 2.18 -9.36
CA MET A 30 -10.87 1.85 -9.89
C MET A 30 -11.94 2.75 -9.28
N GLY A 31 -11.90 2.97 -7.96
CA GLY A 31 -12.85 3.83 -7.25
C GLY A 31 -12.90 5.25 -7.79
N VAL A 32 -11.74 5.89 -7.94
CA VAL A 32 -11.66 7.26 -8.47
C VAL A 32 -12.09 7.31 -9.94
N VAL A 33 -11.64 6.36 -10.77
CA VAL A 33 -12.02 6.29 -12.18
C VAL A 33 -13.52 6.10 -12.35
N LEU A 34 -14.13 5.19 -11.60
CA LEU A 34 -15.59 4.98 -11.61
C LEU A 34 -16.35 6.21 -11.11
N GLY A 35 -15.81 6.93 -10.13
CA GLY A 35 -16.34 8.21 -9.69
C GLY A 35 -16.40 9.28 -10.80
N PHE A 36 -15.51 9.20 -11.80
CA PHE A 36 -15.54 10.07 -12.97
C PHE A 36 -16.42 9.55 -14.10
N ILE A 37 -16.43 8.24 -14.37
CA ILE A 37 -17.12 7.65 -15.53
C ILE A 37 -18.60 7.38 -15.22
N THR A 38 -18.91 6.91 -14.01
CA THR A 38 -20.26 6.50 -13.59
C THR A 38 -20.58 7.05 -12.19
N PRO A 39 -20.69 8.39 -12.04
CA PRO A 39 -20.81 9.03 -10.72
C PRO A 39 -22.04 8.55 -9.93
N ASP A 40 -23.16 8.25 -10.60
CA ASP A 40 -24.42 7.86 -9.94
C ASP A 40 -24.37 6.47 -9.29
N THR A 41 -23.46 5.60 -9.74
CA THR A 41 -23.32 4.21 -9.24
C THR A 41 -22.00 3.98 -8.52
N ALA A 42 -21.11 4.98 -8.50
CA ALA A 42 -19.82 4.87 -7.82
C ALA A 42 -20.02 4.85 -6.31
N TYR A 43 -19.23 4.03 -5.62
CA TYR A 43 -19.20 4.07 -4.16
C TYR A 43 -18.58 5.40 -3.71
N SER A 44 -19.38 6.25 -3.07
CA SER A 44 -19.03 7.64 -2.78
C SER A 44 -17.70 7.78 -2.02
N GLY A 45 -17.42 6.86 -1.10
CA GLY A 45 -16.19 6.83 -0.30
C GLY A 45 -14.91 6.64 -1.12
N ASP A 46 -14.98 5.95 -2.25
CA ASP A 46 -13.82 5.65 -3.10
C ASP A 46 -13.63 6.66 -4.24
N THR A 47 -14.52 7.64 -4.35
CA THR A 47 -14.38 8.74 -5.32
C THR A 47 -13.29 9.73 -4.90
N TRP A 48 -12.85 10.59 -5.82
CA TRP A 48 -11.93 11.68 -5.48
C TRP A 48 -12.46 12.55 -4.34
N ALA A 49 -13.74 12.93 -4.39
CA ALA A 49 -14.38 13.73 -3.36
C ALA A 49 -14.48 12.98 -2.03
N GLY A 50 -14.76 11.67 -2.06
CA GLY A 50 -14.78 10.82 -0.87
C GLY A 50 -13.42 10.74 -0.19
N TRP A 51 -12.37 10.43 -0.95
CA TRP A 51 -11.00 10.41 -0.43
C TRP A 51 -10.54 11.79 0.06
N LYS A 52 -10.90 12.86 -0.63
CA LYS A 52 -10.63 14.23 -0.17
C LYS A 52 -11.30 14.51 1.15
N GLY A 53 -12.60 14.23 1.27
CA GLY A 53 -13.35 14.41 2.51
C GLY A 53 -12.76 13.61 3.68
N TYR A 54 -12.37 12.36 3.42
CA TYR A 54 -11.75 11.50 4.43
C TYR A 54 -10.35 11.98 4.87
N ILE A 55 -9.46 12.21 3.90
CA ILE A 55 -8.05 12.55 4.16
C ILE A 55 -7.94 13.96 4.73
N VAL A 56 -8.54 14.96 4.07
CA VAL A 56 -8.51 16.35 4.51
C VAL A 56 -9.27 16.50 5.84
N GLY A 57 -10.43 15.86 5.99
CA GLY A 57 -11.17 15.88 7.24
C GLY A 57 -10.42 15.23 8.41
N THR A 58 -9.50 14.33 8.12
CA THR A 58 -8.61 13.74 9.12
C THR A 58 -7.43 14.65 9.43
N TRP A 59 -6.82 15.28 8.43
CA TRP A 59 -5.73 16.25 8.61
C TRP A 59 -6.17 17.51 9.34
N ASP A 60 -7.38 18.00 9.08
CA ASP A 60 -7.94 19.22 9.67
C ASP A 60 -8.22 19.10 11.17
N LYS A 61 -8.10 17.90 11.76
CA LYS A 61 -8.10 17.71 13.23
C LYS A 61 -6.85 18.30 13.90
N SER A 62 -5.80 18.61 13.13
CA SER A 62 -4.59 19.28 13.59
C SER A 62 -4.40 20.59 12.84
N GLN A 63 -3.99 21.64 13.56
CA GLN A 63 -3.68 22.95 12.97
C GLN A 63 -2.57 22.86 11.90
N ILE A 64 -1.60 21.97 12.12
CA ILE A 64 -0.51 21.73 11.16
C ILE A 64 -1.07 21.04 9.90
N GLY A 65 -1.95 20.06 10.08
CA GLY A 65 -2.60 19.38 8.95
C GLY A 65 -3.43 20.34 8.10
N HIS A 66 -4.26 21.16 8.76
CA HIS A 66 -5.07 22.18 8.10
C HIS A 66 -4.24 23.21 7.33
N ALA A 67 -3.19 23.75 7.94
CA ALA A 67 -2.41 24.83 7.34
C ALA A 67 -1.44 24.35 6.26
N LEU A 68 -0.87 23.15 6.39
CA LEU A 68 0.25 22.70 5.54
C LEU A 68 -0.09 21.52 4.62
N LEU A 69 -1.00 20.62 5.01
CA LEU A 69 -1.28 19.39 4.25
C LEU A 69 -2.59 19.46 3.47
N SER A 70 -3.65 20.02 4.05
CA SER A 70 -4.95 20.16 3.37
C SER A 70 -4.85 20.91 2.02
N PRO A 71 -4.08 22.01 1.88
CA PRO A 71 -3.92 22.71 0.60
C PRO A 71 -3.17 21.89 -0.46
N THR A 72 -2.37 20.90 -0.05
CA THR A 72 -1.56 20.10 -0.97
C THR A 72 -2.25 18.82 -1.42
N PHE A 73 -3.46 18.54 -0.92
CA PHE A 73 -4.19 17.30 -1.20
C PHE A 73 -4.27 16.96 -2.69
N ASP A 74 -4.76 17.90 -3.52
CA ASP A 74 -5.01 17.61 -4.94
C ASP A 74 -3.71 17.34 -5.73
N PHE A 75 -2.56 17.76 -5.20
CA PHE A 75 -1.23 17.45 -5.73
C PHE A 75 -0.67 16.12 -5.18
N MET A 76 -0.77 15.91 -3.87
CA MET A 76 -0.21 14.74 -3.19
C MET A 76 -1.01 13.45 -3.46
N PHE A 77 -2.33 13.56 -3.65
CA PHE A 77 -3.19 12.41 -3.77
C PHE A 77 -2.89 11.55 -5.01
N PRO A 78 -2.75 12.08 -6.24
CA PRO A 78 -2.31 11.30 -7.40
C PRO A 78 -0.96 10.61 -7.21
N ILE A 79 0.00 11.30 -6.59
CA ILE A 79 1.33 10.75 -6.28
C ILE A 79 1.17 9.55 -5.34
N LEU A 80 0.32 9.70 -4.31
CA LEU A 80 0.03 8.62 -3.38
C LEU A 80 -0.63 7.43 -4.08
N ILE A 81 -1.59 7.63 -5.00
CA ILE A 81 -2.21 6.55 -5.78
C ILE A 81 -1.14 5.80 -6.58
N ALA A 82 -0.29 6.52 -7.31
CA ALA A 82 0.77 5.93 -8.12
C ALA A 82 1.74 5.12 -7.24
N LEU A 83 2.16 5.69 -6.12
CA LEU A 83 3.02 5.03 -5.14
C LEU A 83 2.39 3.75 -4.58
N GLN A 84 1.11 3.76 -4.21
CA GLN A 84 0.40 2.58 -3.70
C GLN A 84 0.23 1.47 -4.76
N CYS A 85 0.28 1.81 -6.05
CA CYS A 85 0.24 0.83 -7.14
C CYS A 85 1.58 0.11 -7.35
N VAL A 86 2.71 0.75 -7.01
CA VAL A 86 4.05 0.17 -7.19
C VAL A 86 4.21 -1.19 -6.48
N PRO A 87 3.93 -1.34 -5.17
CA PRO A 87 4.07 -2.64 -4.51
C PRO A 87 3.14 -3.69 -5.12
N PHE A 88 1.90 -3.32 -5.50
CA PHE A 88 0.97 -4.23 -6.17
C PHE A 88 1.56 -4.80 -7.48
N LEU A 89 2.07 -3.92 -8.35
CA LEU A 89 2.66 -4.33 -9.63
C LEU A 89 3.91 -5.20 -9.44
N LEU A 90 4.74 -4.90 -8.42
CA LEU A 90 5.91 -5.70 -8.08
C LEU A 90 5.53 -7.09 -7.55
N VAL A 91 4.45 -7.22 -6.77
CA VAL A 91 3.95 -8.54 -6.35
C VAL A 91 3.44 -9.34 -7.55
N ILE A 92 2.70 -8.72 -8.48
CA ILE A 92 2.29 -9.39 -9.72
C ILE A 92 3.51 -9.88 -10.51
N ARG A 93 4.52 -9.02 -10.67
CA ARG A 93 5.76 -9.37 -11.36
C ARG A 93 6.47 -10.53 -10.68
N SER A 94 6.48 -10.56 -9.35
CA SER A 94 7.01 -11.65 -8.51
C SER A 94 6.26 -12.96 -8.71
N VAL A 95 4.92 -12.94 -8.79
CA VAL A 95 4.11 -14.12 -9.08
C VAL A 95 4.40 -14.67 -10.47
N PHE A 96 4.43 -13.82 -11.51
CA PHE A 96 4.79 -14.25 -12.86
C PHE A 96 6.24 -14.72 -12.97
N ALA A 97 7.14 -14.15 -12.17
CA ALA A 97 8.49 -14.65 -12.02
C ALA A 97 8.54 -15.99 -11.28
N GLY A 98 7.47 -16.49 -10.67
CA GLY A 98 7.48 -17.76 -9.94
C GLY A 98 8.31 -17.73 -8.65
N GLU A 99 8.45 -16.58 -8.00
CA GLU A 99 9.25 -16.43 -6.77
C GLU A 99 8.67 -17.15 -5.54
N PHE A 100 7.46 -17.69 -5.66
CA PHE A 100 6.86 -18.61 -4.70
C PHE A 100 7.47 -20.02 -4.73
N MET A 101 8.40 -20.29 -5.64
CA MET A 101 9.06 -21.59 -5.75
C MET A 101 10.25 -21.72 -4.79
N SER A 102 10.53 -22.94 -4.33
CA SER A 102 11.69 -23.27 -3.51
C SER A 102 13.00 -23.10 -4.30
N GLY A 103 14.06 -22.62 -3.64
CA GLY A 103 15.39 -22.46 -4.25
C GLY A 103 15.48 -21.35 -5.31
N LYS A 104 14.48 -20.46 -5.39
CA LYS A 104 14.48 -19.32 -6.30
C LYS A 104 14.82 -18.04 -5.56
N GLU A 105 15.65 -17.20 -6.17
CA GLU A 105 15.83 -15.82 -5.73
C GLU A 105 14.52 -15.03 -5.86
N ARG A 106 14.36 -14.02 -4.98
CA ARG A 106 13.09 -13.29 -4.85
C ARG A 106 13.24 -11.77 -4.93
N PRO A 107 13.98 -11.24 -5.92
CA PRO A 107 14.22 -9.80 -6.02
C PRO A 107 12.93 -8.99 -6.12
N TRP A 108 11.93 -9.46 -6.88
CA TRP A 108 10.70 -8.70 -7.10
C TRP A 108 9.82 -8.63 -5.85
N LEU A 109 9.72 -9.72 -5.10
CA LEU A 109 9.00 -9.74 -3.83
C LEU A 109 9.70 -8.86 -2.78
N LEU A 110 11.03 -8.87 -2.77
CA LEU A 110 11.81 -8.01 -1.89
C LEU A 110 11.60 -6.53 -2.24
N TYR A 111 11.64 -6.17 -3.52
CA TYR A 111 11.32 -4.81 -3.98
C TYR A 111 9.88 -4.43 -3.66
N ALA A 112 8.92 -5.36 -3.80
CA ALA A 112 7.53 -5.13 -3.40
C ALA A 112 7.42 -4.83 -1.90
N ALA A 113 8.14 -5.56 -1.05
CA ALA A 113 8.17 -5.34 0.38
C ALA A 113 8.81 -3.97 0.74
N PHE A 114 9.89 -3.58 0.06
CA PHE A 114 10.50 -2.25 0.23
C PHE A 114 9.57 -1.13 -0.24
N ALA A 115 8.94 -1.27 -1.41
CA ALA A 115 7.95 -0.31 -1.89
C ALA A 115 6.77 -0.20 -0.91
N SER A 116 6.27 -1.33 -0.42
CA SER A 116 5.21 -1.38 0.58
C SER A 116 5.60 -0.61 1.85
N LEU A 117 6.81 -0.85 2.37
CA LEU A 117 7.33 -0.17 3.54
C LEU A 117 7.46 1.34 3.30
N PHE A 118 8.04 1.74 2.17
CA PHE A 118 8.22 3.15 1.81
C PHE A 118 6.90 3.90 1.76
N VAL A 119 5.91 3.38 1.03
CA VAL A 119 4.61 4.02 0.87
C VAL A 119 3.85 4.08 2.20
N THR A 120 3.93 3.02 3.00
CA THR A 120 3.37 3.01 4.35
C THR A 120 4.02 4.08 5.22
N SER A 121 5.34 4.24 5.16
CA SER A 121 6.07 5.27 5.91
C SER A 121 5.67 6.69 5.49
N CYS A 122 5.50 6.95 4.19
CA CYS A 122 4.99 8.24 3.71
C CYS A 122 3.59 8.54 4.25
N MET A 123 2.68 7.57 4.23
CA MET A 123 1.36 7.72 4.82
C MET A 123 1.46 7.95 6.33
N ALA A 124 2.23 7.12 7.04
CA ALA A 124 2.41 7.20 8.49
C ALA A 124 2.94 8.56 8.92
N PHE A 125 3.87 9.14 8.16
CA PHE A 125 4.42 10.46 8.42
C PHE A 125 3.32 11.53 8.43
N THR A 126 2.50 11.60 7.38
CA THR A 126 1.40 12.57 7.31
C THR A 126 0.39 12.36 8.44
N GLN A 127 -0.01 11.11 8.71
CA GLN A 127 -0.99 10.79 9.75
C GLN A 127 -0.46 11.04 11.16
N THR A 128 0.84 10.83 11.39
CA THR A 128 1.48 11.09 12.69
C THR A 128 1.56 12.59 12.97
N ILE A 129 1.93 13.39 11.98
CA ILE A 129 1.96 14.86 12.11
C ILE A 129 0.57 15.43 12.43
N THR A 130 -0.48 14.83 11.85
CA THR A 130 -1.85 15.31 12.06
C THR A 130 -2.55 14.67 13.26
N GLY A 131 -1.89 13.77 14.00
CA GLY A 131 -2.51 13.07 15.14
C GLY A 131 -3.72 12.22 14.75
N ALA A 132 -3.72 11.69 13.52
CA ALA A 132 -4.84 10.93 12.98
C ALA A 132 -4.91 9.50 13.52
N SER A 133 -6.13 8.97 13.64
CA SER A 133 -6.39 7.58 14.10
C SER A 133 -5.69 6.53 13.24
N ASP A 134 -5.52 6.82 11.95
CA ASP A 134 -4.88 5.95 10.97
C ASP A 134 -3.40 5.68 11.26
N GLY A 135 -2.76 6.54 12.07
CA GLY A 135 -1.38 6.34 12.48
C GLY A 135 -1.14 4.97 13.13
N GLN A 136 -2.07 4.48 13.95
CA GLN A 136 -1.88 3.22 14.67
C GLN A 136 -1.74 2.02 13.72
N TYR A 137 -2.63 1.88 12.73
CA TYR A 137 -2.54 0.77 11.78
C TYR A 137 -1.31 0.91 10.89
N LEU A 138 -0.93 2.14 10.52
CA LEU A 138 0.23 2.40 9.67
C LEU A 138 1.52 2.01 10.39
N TRP A 139 1.65 2.29 11.69
CA TRP A 139 2.78 1.82 12.50
C TRP A 139 2.87 0.29 12.56
N GLN A 140 1.73 -0.39 12.71
CA GLN A 140 1.69 -1.86 12.65
C GLN A 140 2.12 -2.38 11.28
N LEU A 141 1.70 -1.72 10.19
CA LEU A 141 2.06 -2.10 8.83
C LEU A 141 3.54 -1.86 8.52
N ILE A 142 4.14 -0.79 9.06
CA ILE A 142 5.59 -0.57 9.04
C ILE A 142 6.31 -1.72 9.75
N GLY A 143 5.85 -2.07 10.96
CA GLY A 143 6.37 -3.19 11.74
C GLY A 143 6.34 -4.50 10.95
N PHE A 144 5.19 -4.82 10.36
CA PHE A 144 5.05 -5.97 9.46
C PHE A 144 6.01 -5.90 8.27
N GLY A 145 6.12 -4.75 7.61
CA GLY A 145 6.99 -4.56 6.44
C GLY A 145 8.46 -4.83 6.76
N MET A 146 8.95 -4.35 7.91
CA MET A 146 10.31 -4.64 8.39
C MET A 146 10.53 -6.13 8.62
N VAL A 147 9.60 -6.80 9.33
CA VAL A 147 9.68 -8.24 9.58
C VAL A 147 9.64 -9.03 8.28
N ALA A 148 8.77 -8.66 7.33
CA ALA A 148 8.67 -9.30 6.03
C ALA A 148 9.99 -9.18 5.24
N ILE A 149 10.63 -8.01 5.23
CA ILE A 149 11.93 -7.81 4.57
C ILE A 149 13.02 -8.65 5.23
N MET A 150 13.12 -8.63 6.57
CA MET A 150 14.09 -9.43 7.31
C MET A 150 13.92 -10.91 7.01
N TYR A 151 12.67 -11.38 7.03
CA TYR A 151 12.33 -12.77 6.72
C TYR A 151 12.69 -13.15 5.29
N LEU A 152 12.33 -12.33 4.30
CA LEU A 152 12.65 -12.57 2.89
C LEU A 152 14.16 -12.66 2.65
N ARG A 153 14.95 -11.77 3.28
CA ARG A 153 16.42 -11.80 3.19
C ARG A 153 17.00 -13.06 3.83
N ASN A 154 16.49 -13.45 5.00
CA ASN A 154 16.91 -14.68 5.67
C ASN A 154 16.61 -15.93 4.83
N GLU A 155 15.46 -15.98 4.15
CA GLU A 155 15.09 -17.09 3.26
C GLU A 155 15.76 -17.03 1.87
N GLN A 156 16.49 -15.95 1.55
CA GLN A 156 17.37 -15.87 0.37
C GLN A 156 18.81 -16.30 0.69
N GLY A 157 19.25 -16.14 1.93
CA GLY A 157 20.59 -16.57 2.39
C GLY A 157 20.69 -18.07 2.72
N LYS A 158 19.61 -18.83 2.53
CA LYS A 158 19.52 -20.29 2.74
C LYS A 158 19.40 -21.01 1.41
#